data_AF-A0A6F8ZTG2-F1
#
_entry.id   AF-A0A6F8ZTG2-F1
#
_cell.length_a   1.000
_cell.length_b   1.000
_cell.length_c   1.000
_cell.angle_alpha   90.00
_cell.angle_beta   90.00
_cell.angle_gamma   90.00
#
_symmetry.space_group_name_H-M   'P 1'
#
loop_
_entity.id
_entity.type
_entity.pdbx_description
1 polymer ?
#
loop_
_entity_poly.entity_id
_entity_poly.type
_entity_poly.pdbx_seq_one_letter_code
_entity_poly.pdbx_strand_id
1 'polypeptide(L)'
;PAVNLSNPTIANISFTLYAVLGVNEKTQILTTFLWLRLYWHHQFLVWDADDCGGVTRISLPVKQLWVPDIIVYELPHPLGQDAAPRQRLQPGDLQLPLRLRDVRLSPALSFEEMSGNSKQYLETSGEWELVNIYGETSVLKFGIDEWDIITFWVVIKRRPVLYVVNLLIPSSFLMLIDILSFYLPPHSVDRASFKMTLILGYTVMGQAVVLQHSKVPNNCRQRQ
;
A
#
# COMPACT_ATOMS: atom_id res chain seq x y z
N PRO A 1 17.99 20.00 12.34
CA PRO A 1 18.63 21.30 12.64
C PRO A 1 20.14 21.25 12.44
N ALA A 2 20.64 22.12 11.55
CA ALA A 2 22.06 22.20 11.23
C ALA A 2 22.73 23.31 12.05
N VAL A 3 23.93 23.05 12.55
CA VAL A 3 24.81 24.03 13.21
C VAL A 3 25.28 25.08 12.19
N ASN A 4 25.55 24.62 10.96
CA ASN A 4 25.85 25.48 9.83
C ASN A 4 24.66 25.48 8.87
N LEU A 5 24.02 26.65 8.76
CA LEU A 5 22.93 26.92 7.83
C LEU A 5 23.31 26.60 6.37
N SER A 6 24.58 26.73 5.97
CA SER A 6 25.03 26.34 4.62
C SER A 6 24.93 24.85 4.31
N ASN A 7 24.83 23.97 5.33
CA ASN A 7 24.75 22.53 5.15
C ASN A 7 23.32 22.01 5.43
N PRO A 8 22.57 21.61 4.40
CA PRO A 8 21.23 21.03 4.59
C PRO A 8 21.26 19.79 5.46
N THR A 9 20.22 19.60 6.27
CA THR A 9 19.95 18.31 6.91
C THR A 9 19.44 17.33 5.85
N ILE A 10 20.09 16.19 5.68
CA ILE A 10 19.60 15.14 4.78
C ILE A 10 18.63 14.24 5.56
N ALA A 11 17.41 14.16 5.05
CA ALA A 11 16.35 13.30 5.55
C ALA A 11 16.17 12.12 4.59
N ASN A 12 16.52 10.93 5.06
CA ASN A 12 16.39 9.70 4.31
C ASN A 12 15.04 9.05 4.62
N ILE A 13 14.19 8.84 3.61
CA ILE A 13 12.89 8.20 3.76
C ILE A 13 12.86 6.84 3.06
N SER A 14 12.20 5.88 3.70
CA SER A 14 11.83 4.60 3.08
C SER A 14 10.45 4.18 3.58
N PHE A 15 9.75 3.38 2.79
CA PHE A 15 8.52 2.77 3.25
C PHE A 15 8.50 1.28 2.95
N THR A 16 7.64 0.57 3.64
CA THR A 16 7.32 -0.83 3.37
C THR A 16 5.81 -0.97 3.28
N LEU A 17 5.31 -1.53 2.18
CA LEU A 17 3.89 -1.87 2.06
C LEU A 17 3.60 -3.11 2.89
N TYR A 18 2.74 -2.97 3.89
CA TYR A 18 2.43 -4.05 4.83
C TYR A 18 1.11 -4.75 4.49
N ALA A 19 0.08 -3.98 4.11
CA ALA A 19 -1.21 -4.54 3.73
C ALA A 19 -1.96 -3.66 2.73
N VAL A 20 -2.72 -4.30 1.84
CA VAL A 20 -3.75 -3.64 1.02
C VAL A 20 -5.10 -3.89 1.67
N LEU A 21 -5.64 -2.87 2.33
CA LEU A 21 -6.87 -2.98 3.12
C LEU A 21 -8.13 -3.00 2.25
N GLY A 22 -8.12 -2.29 1.12
CA GLY A 22 -9.25 -2.27 0.21
C GLY A 22 -9.01 -1.40 -1.01
N VAL A 23 -9.76 -1.68 -2.07
CA VAL A 23 -9.78 -0.88 -3.30
C VAL A 23 -11.22 -0.50 -3.61
N ASN A 24 -11.47 0.80 -3.75
CA ASN A 24 -12.69 1.31 -4.31
C ASN A 24 -12.44 1.73 -5.76
N GLU A 25 -12.78 0.83 -6.69
CA GLU A 25 -12.60 1.05 -8.12
C GLU A 25 -13.44 2.22 -8.66
N LYS A 26 -14.58 2.55 -8.02
CA LYS A 26 -15.44 3.66 -8.46
C LYS A 26 -14.84 5.01 -8.13
N THR A 27 -14.27 5.15 -6.94
CA THR A 27 -13.63 6.39 -6.49
C THR A 27 -12.13 6.42 -6.79
N GLN A 28 -11.58 5.34 -7.34
CA GLN A 28 -10.14 5.15 -7.57
C GLN A 28 -9.31 5.33 -6.28
N ILE A 29 -9.89 4.98 -5.13
CA ILE A 29 -9.20 5.09 -3.83
C ILE A 29 -8.67 3.71 -3.44
N LEU A 30 -7.36 3.65 -3.24
CA LEU A 30 -6.65 2.48 -2.74
C LEU A 30 -6.28 2.74 -1.27
N THR A 31 -6.79 1.92 -0.36
CA THR A 31 -6.47 2.00 1.06
C THR A 31 -5.37 0.99 1.39
N THR A 32 -4.23 1.48 1.85
CA THR A 32 -3.07 0.65 2.24
C THR A 32 -2.58 0.99 3.62
N PHE A 33 -1.88 0.03 4.23
CA PHE A 33 -1.08 0.26 5.43
C PHE A 33 0.40 0.29 5.03
N LEU A 34 1.01 1.47 5.14
CA LEU A 34 2.42 1.70 4.83
C LEU A 34 3.19 1.92 6.13
N TRP A 35 4.29 1.19 6.30
CA TRP A 35 5.23 1.44 7.37
C TRP A 35 6.30 2.40 6.88
N LEU A 36 6.23 3.66 7.31
CA LEU A 36 7.19 4.71 6.95
C LEU A 36 8.36 4.71 7.95
N ARG A 37 9.58 4.82 7.43
CA ARG A 37 10.80 4.98 8.21
C ARG A 37 11.56 6.20 7.73
N LEU A 38 11.86 7.07 8.68
CA LEU A 38 12.58 8.32 8.45
C LEU A 38 13.88 8.29 9.26
N TYR A 39 14.99 8.55 8.58
CA TYR A 39 16.32 8.62 9.19
C TYR A 39 16.93 9.98 8.90
N TRP A 40 17.43 10.65 9.92
CA TRP A 40 18.13 11.93 9.76
C TRP A 40 19.23 12.03 10.81
N HIS A 41 20.28 12.76 10.47
CA HIS A 41 21.36 13.04 11.39
C HIS A 41 21.09 14.33 12.16
N HIS A 42 21.12 14.27 13.49
CA HIS A 42 20.90 15.43 14.35
C HIS A 42 22.22 15.88 14.98
N GLN A 43 22.76 17.01 14.55
CA GLN A 43 24.11 17.46 14.94
C GLN A 43 24.25 17.77 16.43
N PHE A 44 23.15 18.14 17.11
CA PHE A 44 23.17 18.44 18.55
C PHE A 44 22.90 17.21 19.45
N LEU A 45 22.68 16.03 18.86
CA LEU A 45 22.44 14.78 19.61
C LEU A 45 23.56 13.79 19.32
N VAL A 46 24.79 14.26 19.49
CA VAL A 46 26.01 13.46 19.40
C VAL A 46 26.69 13.56 20.77
N TRP A 47 27.01 12.42 21.35
CA TRP A 47 27.71 12.33 22.63
C TRP A 47 28.76 11.22 22.56
N ASP A 48 29.79 11.32 23.40
CA ASP A 48 30.74 10.23 23.58
C ASP A 48 30.14 9.16 24.52
N ALA A 49 30.30 7.89 24.17
CA ALA A 49 29.79 6.78 24.96
C ALA A 49 30.49 6.72 26.33
N ASP A 50 31.76 7.09 26.41
CA ASP A 50 32.55 7.02 27.64
C ASP A 50 32.06 8.04 28.69
N ASP A 51 31.68 9.25 28.24
CA ASP A 51 31.10 10.28 29.10
C ASP A 51 29.70 9.94 29.62
N CYS A 52 29.00 9.04 28.93
CA CYS A 52 27.62 8.65 29.20
C CYS A 52 27.48 7.20 29.71
N GLY A 53 28.54 6.63 30.30
CA GLY A 53 28.48 5.31 30.93
C GLY A 53 28.26 4.15 29.95
N GLY A 54 28.77 4.26 28.72
CA GLY A 54 28.67 3.25 27.67
C GLY A 54 27.37 3.28 26.86
N VAL A 55 26.50 4.28 27.06
CA VAL A 55 25.21 4.37 26.36
C VAL A 55 25.41 4.84 24.92
N THR A 56 25.04 4.00 23.95
CA THR A 56 25.15 4.30 22.50
C THR A 56 23.83 4.64 21.83
N ARG A 57 22.70 4.33 22.46
CA ARG A 57 21.35 4.56 21.92
C ARG A 57 20.40 4.99 23.03
N ILE A 58 19.59 5.99 22.73
CA ILE A 58 18.53 6.47 23.61
C ILE A 58 17.22 6.59 22.84
N SER A 59 16.09 6.39 23.51
CA SER A 59 14.76 6.61 22.94
C SER A 59 14.16 7.87 23.54
N LEU A 60 13.94 8.89 22.70
CA LEU A 60 13.41 10.17 23.12
C LEU A 60 11.97 10.36 22.63
N PRO A 61 11.09 11.02 23.40
CA PRO A 61 9.76 11.40 22.94
C PRO A 61 9.83 12.37 21.75
N VAL A 62 9.13 12.05 20.66
CA VAL A 62 9.13 12.85 19.41
C VAL A 62 8.68 14.31 19.65
N LYS A 63 7.80 14.56 20.62
CA LYS A 63 7.29 15.91 20.94
C LYS A 63 8.36 16.90 21.40
N GLN A 64 9.50 16.39 21.88
CA GLN A 64 10.61 17.20 22.39
C GLN A 64 11.77 17.28 21.38
N LEU A 65 11.62 16.64 20.22
CA LEU A 65 12.65 16.51 19.20
C LEU A 65 12.21 17.19 17.91
N TRP A 66 13.12 17.94 17.29
CA TRP A 66 12.89 18.44 15.94
C TRP A 66 12.89 17.28 14.94
N VAL A 67 11.82 17.17 14.15
CA VAL A 67 11.65 16.21 13.05
C VAL A 67 11.42 17.02 11.78
N PRO A 68 12.01 16.66 10.63
CA PRO A 68 11.74 17.37 9.39
C PRO A 68 10.28 17.18 8.97
N ASP A 69 9.64 18.28 8.58
CA ASP A 69 8.26 18.26 8.08
C ASP A 69 8.22 17.60 6.70
N ILE A 70 7.51 16.47 6.61
CA ILE A 70 7.32 15.71 5.36
C ILE A 70 5.83 15.65 5.07
N ILE A 71 5.45 16.11 3.88
CA ILE A 71 4.06 16.06 3.42
C ILE A 71 3.93 14.96 2.37
N VAL A 72 3.01 14.04 2.61
CA VAL A 72 2.65 12.98 1.67
C VAL A 72 1.45 13.44 0.86
N TYR A 73 1.60 13.48 -0.45
CA TYR A 73 0.51 13.76 -1.38
C TYR A 73 0.16 12.49 -2.16
N GLU A 74 -1.12 12.17 -2.20
CA GLU A 74 -1.64 11.14 -3.08
C GLU A 74 -1.93 11.76 -4.45
N LEU A 75 -1.21 11.29 -5.46
CA LEU A 75 -1.44 11.70 -6.84
C LEU A 75 -2.29 10.62 -7.52
N PRO A 76 -3.51 10.92 -7.99
CA PRO A 76 -4.20 10.01 -8.91
C PRO A 76 -3.34 9.87 -10.17
N HIS A 77 -3.47 8.72 -10.84
CA HIS A 77 -2.69 8.35 -12.03
C HIS A 77 -2.34 9.55 -12.90
N PRO A 78 -1.10 9.66 -13.41
CA PRO A 78 -0.68 10.82 -14.17
C PRO A 78 -1.52 10.86 -15.44
N LEU A 79 -2.48 11.77 -15.48
CA LEU A 79 -2.94 12.30 -16.74
C LEU A 79 -1.68 12.84 -17.43
N GLY A 80 -1.40 12.27 -18.60
CA GLY A 80 -0.11 12.35 -19.28
C GLY A 80 0.53 13.73 -19.17
N GLN A 81 1.80 13.74 -18.76
CA GLN A 81 2.85 14.71 -19.02
C GLN A 81 2.46 16.17 -19.35
N ASP A 82 1.44 16.75 -18.74
CA ASP A 82 1.06 18.16 -18.95
C ASP A 82 0.21 18.78 -17.82
N ALA A 83 -0.03 18.06 -16.72
CA ALA A 83 -0.89 18.52 -15.63
C ALA A 83 -0.15 19.09 -14.41
N ALA A 84 1.02 19.72 -14.60
CA ALA A 84 1.49 20.70 -13.61
C ALA A 84 0.65 21.98 -13.82
N PRO A 85 -0.08 22.50 -12.81
CA PRO A 85 -0.73 23.79 -12.96
C PRO A 85 0.37 24.84 -13.17
N ARG A 86 0.54 25.30 -14.42
CA ARG A 86 1.37 26.47 -14.74
C ARG A 86 0.68 27.72 -14.21
N GLN A 87 0.72 27.94 -12.90
CA GLN A 87 0.47 29.27 -12.36
C GLN A 87 1.67 30.15 -12.69
N ARG A 88 1.50 30.98 -13.73
CA ARG A 88 2.45 32.03 -14.10
C ARG A 88 2.20 33.22 -13.18
N LEU A 89 2.95 33.31 -12.08
CA LEU A 89 2.99 34.51 -11.22
C LEU A 89 4.16 35.39 -11.66
N GLN A 90 3.91 36.69 -11.76
CA GLN A 90 4.87 37.68 -12.25
C GLN A 90 5.99 37.93 -11.24
N PRO A 91 7.25 38.11 -11.66
CA PRO A 91 8.35 38.43 -10.77
C PRO A 91 8.35 39.94 -10.48
N GLY A 92 8.18 40.30 -9.20
CA GLY A 92 8.37 41.65 -8.69
C GLY A 92 9.05 41.60 -7.34
N ASP A 93 10.35 41.93 -7.36
CA ASP A 93 11.20 42.49 -6.30
C ASP A 93 11.29 41.80 -4.93
N LEU A 94 12.31 40.94 -4.75
CA LEU A 94 13.39 41.20 -3.76
C LEU A 94 14.54 40.19 -3.98
N GLN A 95 15.70 40.69 -4.39
CA GLN A 95 16.95 39.92 -4.44
C GLN A 95 17.47 39.72 -3.01
N LEU A 96 17.07 38.65 -2.33
CA LEU A 96 17.80 38.11 -1.18
C LEU A 96 18.70 36.96 -1.64
N PRO A 97 20.03 37.09 -1.62
CA PRO A 97 20.93 36.02 -2.00
C PRO A 97 21.23 35.14 -0.80
N LEU A 98 20.21 34.46 -0.26
CA LEU A 98 20.43 33.40 0.72
C LEU A 98 19.55 32.20 0.33
N ARG A 99 20.07 31.44 -0.64
CA ARG A 99 19.55 30.15 -1.12
C ARG A 99 19.83 29.07 -0.08
N LEU A 100 19.07 29.07 1.01
CA LEU A 100 19.20 28.06 2.04
C LEU A 100 18.13 26.98 1.87
N ARG A 101 18.58 25.81 1.39
CA ARG A 101 17.81 24.57 1.55
C ARG A 101 18.15 24.01 2.92
N ASP A 102 17.21 24.10 3.86
CA ASP A 102 17.46 23.61 5.22
C ASP A 102 17.37 22.08 5.33
N VAL A 103 16.58 21.46 4.45
CA VAL A 103 16.37 20.00 4.40
C VAL A 103 16.42 19.50 2.96
N ARG A 104 17.12 18.38 2.72
CA ARG A 104 17.05 17.61 1.47
C ARG A 104 16.44 16.25 1.73
N LEU A 105 15.55 15.82 0.84
CA LEU A 105 14.91 14.51 0.92
C LEU A 105 15.65 13.52 0.00
N SER A 106 15.98 12.35 0.52
CA SER A 106 16.63 11.27 -0.23
C SER A 106 16.02 9.91 0.11
N PRO A 107 16.05 8.93 -0.80
CA PRO A 107 15.62 7.57 -0.48
C PRO A 107 16.65 6.90 0.44
N ALA A 108 16.18 6.27 1.53
CA ALA A 108 17.05 5.56 2.49
C ALA A 108 17.55 4.21 1.96
N LEU A 109 16.77 3.60 1.07
CA LEU A 109 17.01 2.30 0.43
C LEU A 109 16.75 2.43 -1.07
N SER A 110 17.33 1.54 -1.88
CA SER A 110 16.99 1.50 -3.31
C SER A 110 15.52 1.10 -3.51
N PHE A 111 14.92 1.54 -4.62
CA PHE A 111 13.53 1.18 -4.94
C PHE A 111 13.34 -0.34 -5.06
N GLU A 112 14.37 -1.06 -5.54
CA GLU A 112 14.38 -2.51 -5.63
C GLU A 112 14.38 -3.18 -4.24
N GLU A 113 15.20 -2.71 -3.30
CA GLU A 113 15.19 -3.22 -1.92
C GLU A 113 13.87 -2.92 -1.21
N MET A 114 13.31 -1.72 -1.39
CA MET A 114 11.98 -1.39 -0.83
C MET A 114 10.88 -2.28 -1.42
N SER A 115 10.95 -2.58 -2.71
CA SER A 115 10.07 -3.55 -3.38
C SER A 115 10.24 -4.95 -2.81
N GLY A 116 11.49 -5.42 -2.65
CA GLY A 116 11.80 -6.72 -2.07
C GLY A 116 11.28 -6.88 -0.63
N ASN A 117 11.57 -5.90 0.23
CA ASN A 117 11.08 -5.88 1.61
C ASN A 117 9.55 -5.87 1.65
N SER A 118 8.91 -5.03 0.82
CA SER A 118 7.46 -4.96 0.77
C SER A 118 6.82 -6.28 0.31
N LYS A 119 7.44 -7.00 -0.64
CA LYS A 119 6.97 -8.34 -1.04
C LYS A 119 7.06 -9.36 0.08
N GLN A 120 8.08 -9.26 0.93
CA GLN A 120 8.27 -10.17 2.06
C GLN A 120 7.28 -9.92 3.20
N TYR A 121 6.96 -8.65 3.49
CA TYR A 121 6.10 -8.26 4.61
C TYR A 121 4.61 -8.07 4.24
N LEU A 122 4.23 -8.31 2.98
CA LEU A 122 2.84 -8.13 2.55
C LEU A 122 1.94 -9.25 3.10
N GLU A 123 1.18 -8.94 4.14
CA GLU A 123 0.20 -9.86 4.76
C GLU A 123 -0.92 -10.25 3.80
N THR A 124 -1.35 -9.31 2.95
CA THR A 124 -2.47 -9.51 2.00
C THR A 124 -2.04 -10.19 0.69
N SER A 125 -0.90 -10.89 0.69
CA SER A 125 -0.32 -11.55 -0.50
C SER A 125 -1.23 -12.60 -1.16
N GLY A 126 -2.22 -13.12 -0.43
CA GLY A 126 -3.20 -14.09 -0.93
C GLY A 126 -4.24 -13.52 -1.91
N GLU A 127 -4.61 -12.24 -1.77
CA GLU A 127 -5.57 -11.56 -2.65
C GLU A 127 -4.89 -10.57 -3.61
N TRP A 128 -3.78 -9.99 -3.16
CA TRP A 128 -3.04 -8.96 -3.87
C TRP A 128 -1.59 -9.37 -4.04
N GLU A 129 -1.11 -9.33 -5.27
CA GLU A 129 0.30 -9.44 -5.59
C GLU A 129 0.90 -8.05 -5.76
N LEU A 130 1.91 -7.73 -4.96
CA LEU A 130 2.78 -6.59 -5.25
C LEU A 130 3.69 -6.98 -6.42
N VAL A 131 3.50 -6.31 -7.57
CA VAL A 131 4.31 -6.56 -8.77
C VAL A 131 5.67 -5.91 -8.60
N ASN A 132 5.68 -4.60 -8.37
CA ASN A 132 6.90 -3.84 -8.11
C ASN A 132 6.61 -2.47 -7.50
N ILE A 133 7.65 -1.86 -6.93
CA ILE A 133 7.67 -0.48 -6.49
C ILE A 133 8.76 0.23 -7.29
N TYR A 134 8.39 1.28 -8.00
CA TYR A 134 9.32 2.17 -8.69
C TYR A 134 9.27 3.53 -8.03
N GLY A 135 10.25 4.38 -8.32
CA GLY A 135 10.18 5.77 -7.90
C GLY A 135 11.22 6.63 -8.57
N GLU A 136 11.00 7.93 -8.46
CA GLU A 136 11.84 8.96 -9.04
C GLU A 136 12.00 10.10 -8.03
N THR A 137 13.22 10.62 -7.95
CA THR A 137 13.54 11.82 -7.18
C THR A 137 13.49 13.01 -8.12
N SER A 138 12.75 14.04 -7.75
CA SER A 138 12.57 15.24 -8.57
C SER A 138 12.66 16.50 -7.71
N VAL A 139 12.89 17.63 -8.35
CA VAL A 139 12.90 18.94 -7.69
C VAL A 139 11.75 19.75 -8.26
N LEU A 140 10.75 20.05 -7.42
CA LEU A 140 9.65 20.93 -7.77
C LEU A 140 10.09 22.38 -7.61
N LYS A 141 10.06 23.16 -8.69
CA LYS A 141 10.38 24.59 -8.66
C LYS A 141 9.09 25.40 -8.66
N PHE A 142 8.85 26.16 -7.61
CA PHE A 142 7.72 27.09 -7.49
C PHE A 142 8.25 28.52 -7.36
N GLY A 143 8.39 29.21 -8.52
CA GLY A 143 8.92 30.57 -8.57
C GLY A 143 10.38 30.63 -8.09
N ILE A 144 10.60 31.15 -6.88
CA ILE A 144 11.92 31.28 -6.26
C ILE A 144 12.27 30.04 -5.42
N ASP A 145 11.28 29.26 -4.97
CA ASP A 145 11.48 28.14 -4.06
C ASP A 145 11.62 26.79 -4.80
N GLU A 146 12.47 25.91 -4.27
CA GLU A 146 12.71 24.57 -4.79
C GLU A 146 12.50 23.53 -3.70
N TRP A 147 11.64 22.55 -3.96
CA TRP A 147 11.29 21.48 -3.03
C TRP A 147 11.77 20.13 -3.57
N ASP A 148 12.45 19.35 -2.74
CA ASP A 148 12.84 17.98 -3.08
C ASP A 148 11.64 17.05 -2.88
N ILE A 149 11.23 16.33 -3.94
CA ILE A 149 10.09 15.42 -3.94
C ILE A 149 10.54 14.03 -4.39
N ILE A 150 10.03 13.00 -3.71
CA ILE A 150 10.18 11.62 -4.14
C ILE A 150 8.81 11.09 -4.51
N THR A 151 8.66 10.65 -5.76
CA THR A 151 7.44 10.06 -6.28
C THR A 151 7.58 8.55 -6.27
N PHE A 152 6.65 7.85 -5.64
CA PHE A 152 6.63 6.39 -5.59
C PHE A 152 5.46 5.85 -6.41
N TRP A 153 5.75 4.87 -7.26
CA TRP A 153 4.79 4.16 -8.09
C TRP A 153 4.66 2.72 -7.57
N VAL A 154 3.54 2.43 -6.91
CA VAL A 154 3.25 1.11 -6.36
C VAL A 154 2.34 0.35 -7.32
N VAL A 155 2.85 -0.72 -7.93
CA VAL A 155 2.09 -1.55 -8.89
C VAL A 155 1.62 -2.82 -8.19
N ILE A 156 0.30 -2.94 -8.03
CA ILE A 156 -0.36 -4.11 -7.44
C ILE A 156 -1.26 -4.80 -8.47
N LYS A 157 -1.41 -6.13 -8.34
CA LYS A 157 -2.24 -6.98 -9.19
C LYS A 157 -3.15 -7.86 -8.32
N ARG A 158 -4.41 -7.98 -8.69
CA ARG A 158 -5.36 -8.87 -7.99
C ARG A 158 -5.15 -10.34 -8.39
N ARG A 159 -5.14 -11.25 -7.40
CA ARG A 159 -5.08 -12.70 -7.58
C ARG A 159 -6.33 -13.38 -6.99
N PRO A 160 -7.33 -13.77 -7.81
CA PRO A 160 -8.57 -14.34 -7.30
C PRO A 160 -8.50 -15.85 -6.97
N VAL A 161 -7.31 -16.45 -6.92
CA VAL A 161 -7.14 -17.92 -6.87
C VAL A 161 -7.77 -18.53 -5.62
N LEU A 162 -7.65 -17.89 -4.46
CA LEU A 162 -8.25 -18.38 -3.21
C LEU A 162 -9.78 -18.44 -3.28
N TYR A 163 -10.42 -17.47 -3.93
CA TYR A 163 -11.88 -17.47 -4.13
C TYR A 163 -12.32 -18.63 -5.02
N VAL A 164 -11.56 -18.90 -6.08
CA VAL A 164 -11.87 -20.00 -7.01
C VAL A 164 -11.69 -21.36 -6.32
N VAL A 165 -10.61 -21.55 -5.55
CA VAL A 165 -10.34 -22.81 -4.84
C VAL A 165 -11.36 -23.05 -3.73
N ASN A 166 -11.68 -22.03 -2.92
CA ASN A 166 -12.69 -22.12 -1.86
C ASN A 166 -14.11 -22.38 -2.39
N LEU A 167 -14.35 -22.15 -3.68
CA LEU A 167 -15.62 -22.43 -4.34
C LEU A 167 -15.63 -23.82 -4.98
N LEU A 168 -14.51 -24.23 -5.59
CA LEU A 168 -14.41 -25.50 -6.32
C LEU A 168 -14.36 -26.70 -5.37
N ILE A 169 -13.64 -26.61 -4.25
CA ILE A 169 -13.51 -27.72 -3.28
C ILE A 169 -14.86 -28.12 -2.65
N PRO A 170 -15.69 -27.20 -2.14
CA PRO A 170 -16.99 -27.59 -1.60
C PRO A 170 -17.97 -28.08 -2.68
N SER A 171 -17.86 -27.54 -3.90
CA SER A 171 -18.69 -27.96 -5.03
C SER A 171 -18.38 -29.39 -5.48
N SER A 172 -17.09 -29.76 -5.52
CA SER A 172 -16.68 -31.13 -5.85
C SER A 172 -17.11 -32.12 -4.76
N PHE A 173 -17.07 -31.72 -3.49
CA PHE A 173 -17.54 -32.53 -2.37
C PHE A 173 -19.06 -32.78 -2.44
N LEU A 174 -19.86 -31.76 -2.74
CA LEU A 174 -21.31 -31.93 -2.93
C LEU A 174 -21.64 -32.84 -4.12
N MET A 175 -20.88 -32.76 -5.21
CA MET A 175 -21.02 -33.64 -6.37
C MET A 175 -20.70 -35.10 -6.01
N LEU A 176 -19.67 -35.34 -5.20
CA LEU A 176 -19.33 -36.67 -4.70
C LEU A 176 -20.46 -37.24 -3.82
N ILE A 177 -21.00 -36.42 -2.90
CA ILE A 177 -22.11 -36.83 -2.03
C ILE A 177 -23.36 -37.19 -2.86
N ASP A 178 -23.66 -36.43 -3.91
CA ASP A 178 -24.79 -36.72 -4.80
C ASP A 178 -24.62 -38.08 -5.50
N ILE A 179 -23.41 -38.40 -6.00
CA ILE A 179 -23.12 -39.69 -6.62
C ILE A 179 -23.23 -40.83 -5.58
N LEU A 180 -22.66 -40.66 -4.39
CA LEU A 180 -22.73 -41.65 -3.32
C LEU A 180 -24.17 -41.91 -2.86
N SER A 181 -25.06 -40.92 -2.97
CA SER A 181 -26.48 -41.04 -2.64
C SER A 181 -27.19 -42.16 -3.40
N PHE A 182 -26.77 -42.45 -4.64
CA PHE A 182 -27.34 -43.52 -5.45
C PHE A 182 -26.96 -44.92 -4.97
N TYR A 183 -25.84 -45.05 -4.24
CA TYR A 183 -25.36 -46.31 -3.68
C TYR A 183 -26.02 -46.67 -2.33
N LEU A 184 -26.68 -45.74 -1.65
CA LEU A 184 -27.35 -46.02 -0.37
C LEU A 184 -28.60 -46.92 -0.57
N PRO A 185 -28.74 -48.03 0.17
CA PRO A 185 -29.87 -48.94 0.02
C PRO A 185 -31.21 -48.25 0.39
N PRO A 186 -32.27 -48.44 -0.41
CA PRO A 186 -33.55 -47.73 -0.26
C PRO A 186 -34.37 -48.17 0.96
N HIS A 187 -33.92 -49.19 1.70
CA HIS A 187 -34.69 -49.82 2.76
C HIS A 187 -34.55 -49.18 4.13
N SER A 188 -33.56 -48.30 4.33
CA SER A 188 -33.26 -47.70 5.64
C SER A 188 -33.15 -46.17 5.62
N VAL A 189 -33.07 -45.54 4.44
CA VAL A 189 -32.83 -44.10 4.30
C VAL A 189 -33.85 -43.48 3.35
N ASP A 190 -34.48 -42.38 3.80
CA ASP A 190 -35.33 -41.57 2.94
C ASP A 190 -34.49 -40.79 1.91
N ARG A 191 -34.35 -41.37 0.72
CA ARG A 191 -33.60 -40.79 -0.40
C ARG A 191 -34.15 -39.42 -0.82
N ALA A 192 -35.45 -39.15 -0.61
CA ALA A 192 -36.05 -37.89 -1.01
C ALA A 192 -35.57 -36.74 -0.12
N SER A 193 -35.62 -36.89 1.20
CA SER A 193 -35.10 -35.88 2.14
C SER A 193 -33.58 -35.67 1.99
N PHE A 194 -32.82 -36.72 1.70
CA PHE A 194 -31.38 -36.59 1.41
C PHE A 194 -31.12 -35.71 0.16
N LYS A 195 -31.83 -35.95 -0.94
CA LYS A 195 -31.71 -35.15 -2.17
C LYS A 195 -32.19 -33.70 -1.97
N MET A 196 -33.24 -33.48 -1.18
CA MET A 196 -33.68 -32.13 -0.83
C MET A 196 -32.60 -31.35 -0.06
N THR A 197 -31.88 -32.02 0.84
CA THR A 197 -30.77 -31.40 1.60
C THR A 197 -29.61 -31.02 0.69
N LEU A 198 -29.31 -31.84 -0.33
CA LEU A 198 -28.29 -31.51 -1.35
C LEU A 198 -28.66 -30.28 -2.18
N ILE A 199 -29.93 -30.16 -2.60
CA ILE A 199 -30.41 -28.99 -3.36
C ILE A 199 -30.28 -27.72 -2.52
N LEU A 200 -30.61 -27.78 -1.23
CA LEU A 200 -30.39 -26.66 -0.30
C LEU A 200 -28.89 -26.31 -0.19
N GLY A 201 -28.01 -27.32 -0.10
CA GLY A 201 -26.56 -27.13 -0.09
C GLY A 201 -26.02 -26.43 -1.33
N TYR A 202 -26.46 -26.84 -2.54
CA TYR A 202 -26.11 -26.16 -3.79
C TYR A 202 -26.64 -24.72 -3.85
N THR A 203 -27.84 -24.48 -3.33
CA THR A 203 -28.44 -23.13 -3.30
C THR A 203 -27.68 -22.21 -2.35
N VAL A 204 -27.29 -22.70 -1.18
CA VAL A 204 -26.46 -21.95 -0.21
C VAL A 204 -25.07 -21.67 -0.77
N MET A 205 -24.44 -22.66 -1.43
CA MET A 205 -23.17 -22.43 -2.12
C MET A 205 -23.31 -21.39 -3.22
N GLY A 206 -24.35 -21.48 -4.06
CA GLY A 206 -24.65 -20.49 -5.10
C GLY A 206 -24.84 -19.08 -4.55
N GLN A 207 -25.55 -18.93 -3.41
CA GLN A 207 -25.67 -17.65 -2.70
C GLN A 207 -24.32 -17.13 -2.22
N ALA A 208 -23.45 -18.00 -1.66
CA ALA A 208 -22.10 -17.62 -1.26
C ALA A 208 -21.26 -17.14 -2.46
N VAL A 209 -21.36 -17.79 -3.62
CA VAL A 209 -20.71 -17.32 -4.87
C VAL A 209 -21.20 -15.92 -5.26
N VAL A 210 -22.51 -15.69 -5.23
CA VAL A 210 -23.09 -14.38 -5.55
C VAL A 210 -22.61 -13.30 -4.58
N LEU A 211 -22.46 -13.61 -3.29
CA LEU A 211 -21.93 -12.69 -2.29
C LEU A 211 -20.45 -12.36 -2.55
N GLN A 212 -19.63 -13.37 -2.86
CA GLN A 212 -18.22 -13.17 -3.25
C GLN A 212 -18.11 -12.32 -4.53
N HIS A 213 -19.01 -12.54 -5.50
CA HIS A 213 -19.08 -11.76 -6.73
C HIS A 213 -19.66 -10.35 -6.50
N SER A 214 -20.53 -10.13 -5.52
CA SER A 214 -21.05 -8.78 -5.21
C SER A 214 -19.98 -7.85 -4.60
N LYS A 215 -18.90 -8.44 -4.08
CA LYS A 215 -17.68 -7.74 -3.65
C LYS A 215 -16.80 -7.33 -4.82
N VAL A 216 -17.08 -7.83 -6.03
CA VAL A 216 -16.50 -7.37 -7.30
C VAL A 216 -17.38 -6.23 -7.83
N PRO A 217 -16.84 -5.04 -8.11
CA PRO A 217 -17.65 -3.92 -8.56
C PRO A 217 -18.49 -4.25 -9.81
N ASN A 218 -19.80 -4.04 -9.68
CA ASN A 218 -20.84 -4.37 -10.67
C ASN A 218 -20.79 -3.49 -11.94
N ASN A 219 -19.75 -3.58 -12.76
CA ASN A 219 -19.70 -2.87 -14.05
C ASN A 219 -19.88 -3.78 -15.28
N CYS A 220 -20.08 -5.09 -15.11
CA CYS A 220 -20.39 -6.00 -16.22
C CYS A 220 -21.83 -6.53 -16.22
N ARG A 221 -22.83 -5.68 -15.88
CA ARG A 221 -24.25 -6.08 -15.95
C ARG A 221 -25.18 -5.14 -16.72
N GLN A 222 -24.66 -4.17 -17.46
CA GLN A 222 -25.46 -3.28 -18.32
C GLN A 222 -24.91 -3.18 -19.75
N ARG A 223 -24.67 -4.32 -20.38
CA ARG A 223 -24.72 -4.45 -21.85
C ARG A 223 -25.33 -5.79 -22.21
N GLN A 224 -26.65 -5.87 -22.07
CA GLN A 224 -27.51 -6.70 -22.91
C GLN A 224 -28.89 -6.06 -22.95
#